data_AF-A0A5S5CZH1-F1
#
_entry.id   AF-A0A5S5CZH1-F1
#
_cell.length_a   1.000
_cell.length_b   1.000
_cell.length_c   1.000
_cell.angle_alpha   90.00
_cell.angle_beta   90.00
_cell.angle_gamma   90.00
#
_symmetry.space_group_name_H-M   'P 1'
#
loop_
_entity.id
_entity.type
_entity.pdbx_description
1 polymer ?
#
loop_
_entity_poly.entity_id
_entity_poly.type
_entity_poly.pdbx_seq_one_letter_code
_entity_poly.pdbx_strand_id
1 'polypeptide(L)'
;MPPAWTHVGRFWTNGEPFLALDEELLPHWRGLSDEAYEALVPRLDYELTSIPVGPGSAAVVLTDPEIGDEGWLEVFRGDDGSVAVVQVAAGDYRGTIEAALRFPSTGDQPGDAVPVASGRLAFISAALDGTGEDGALLLPEQPGPTPASDDLDDDVLDPGSPLLVVPPGTFGLSVLWRTELYEDAAFARWLFSRQD
;
A
#
# COMPACT_ATOMS: atom_id res chain seq x y z
N MET A 1 -19.12 -1.57 -14.36
CA MET A 1 -18.88 -0.18 -13.90
C MET A 1 -17.68 -0.24 -12.98
N PRO A 2 -16.79 0.77 -12.95
CA PRO A 2 -15.71 0.81 -11.95
C PRO A 2 -16.32 0.81 -10.54
N PRO A 3 -15.66 0.18 -9.55
CA PRO A 3 -16.16 0.14 -8.18
C PRO A 3 -16.26 1.54 -7.59
N ALA A 4 -17.17 1.71 -6.63
CA ALA A 4 -17.23 2.91 -5.82
C ALA A 4 -16.13 2.82 -4.74
N TRP A 5 -15.23 3.80 -4.72
CA TRP A 5 -14.10 3.83 -3.81
C TRP A 5 -14.38 4.68 -2.57
N THR A 6 -14.01 4.17 -1.40
CA THR A 6 -14.02 4.89 -0.12
C THR A 6 -12.59 4.97 0.39
N HIS A 7 -12.11 6.16 0.73
CA HIS A 7 -10.83 6.32 1.42
C HIS A 7 -10.94 5.71 2.82
N VAL A 8 -9.97 4.88 3.21
CA VAL A 8 -10.02 4.12 4.48
C VAL A 8 -8.77 4.30 5.34
N GLY A 9 -7.76 5.02 4.85
CA GLY A 9 -6.53 5.28 5.57
C GLY A 9 -5.42 5.72 4.65
N ARG A 10 -4.28 6.04 5.24
CA ARG A 10 -3.06 6.39 4.52
C ARG A 10 -1.85 6.10 5.37
N PHE A 11 -0.69 5.98 4.74
CA PHE A 11 0.59 5.82 5.41
C PHE A 11 1.65 6.64 4.71
N TRP A 12 2.59 7.19 5.49
CA TRP A 12 3.66 8.05 4.97
C TRP A 12 4.86 7.22 4.58
N THR A 13 5.46 7.53 3.44
CA THR A 13 6.73 6.96 3.00
C THR A 13 7.78 8.05 2.88
N ASN A 14 9.02 7.69 3.17
CA ASN A 14 10.27 8.41 2.90
C ASN A 14 11.09 7.74 1.78
N GLY A 15 10.44 6.86 1.00
CA GLY A 15 11.02 6.08 -0.10
C GLY A 15 11.17 4.61 0.26
N GLU A 16 10.87 4.26 1.51
CA GLU A 16 10.83 2.89 1.99
C GLU A 16 9.65 2.11 1.39
N PRO A 17 9.86 0.83 1.06
CA PRO A 17 8.78 -0.05 0.63
C PRO A 17 7.91 -0.45 1.82
N PHE A 18 6.65 -0.73 1.54
CA PHE A 18 5.68 -1.26 2.48
C PHE A 18 5.39 -2.73 2.17
N LEU A 19 5.03 -3.47 3.20
CA LEU A 19 4.54 -4.84 3.12
C LEU A 19 3.04 -4.86 3.35
N ALA A 20 2.30 -5.54 2.47
CA ALA A 20 0.89 -5.84 2.62
C ALA A 20 0.73 -7.34 2.94
N LEU A 21 0.26 -7.67 4.14
CA LEU A 21 0.25 -9.04 4.67
C LEU A 21 -0.95 -9.31 5.59
N ASP A 22 -1.24 -10.59 5.79
CA ASP A 22 -2.15 -11.03 6.85
C ASP A 22 -1.61 -10.61 8.23
N GLU A 23 -2.48 -10.09 9.12
CA GLU A 23 -2.12 -9.72 10.50
C GLU A 23 -1.40 -10.85 11.25
N GLU A 24 -1.76 -12.11 11.02
CA GLU A 24 -1.12 -13.26 11.68
C GLU A 24 0.36 -13.43 11.30
N LEU A 25 0.81 -12.83 10.20
CA LEU A 25 2.20 -12.86 9.76
C LEU A 25 3.06 -11.76 10.40
N LEU A 26 2.48 -10.77 11.07
CA LEU A 26 3.21 -9.65 11.68
C LEU A 26 4.34 -10.10 12.63
N PRO A 27 4.16 -11.08 13.53
CA PRO A 27 5.25 -11.50 14.42
C PRO A 27 6.45 -12.14 13.70
N HIS A 28 6.29 -12.50 12.43
CA HIS A 28 7.33 -13.14 11.62
C HIS A 28 8.15 -12.16 10.80
N TRP A 29 7.71 -10.91 10.64
CA TRP A 29 8.51 -9.87 10.01
C TRP A 29 9.34 -9.12 11.06
N ARG A 30 10.66 -9.15 10.89
CA ARG A 30 11.64 -8.53 11.78
C ARG A 30 12.52 -7.57 10.97
N GLY A 31 11.88 -6.57 10.35
CA GLY A 31 12.50 -5.63 9.42
C GLY A 31 13.74 -4.96 10.02
N LEU A 32 13.58 -4.37 11.21
CA LEU A 32 14.64 -3.68 11.93
C LEU A 32 15.49 -4.66 12.74
N SER A 33 14.84 -5.49 13.56
CA SER A 33 15.54 -6.28 14.57
C SER A 33 16.49 -7.34 13.99
N ASP A 34 16.15 -7.92 12.84
CA ASP A 34 16.92 -8.99 12.21
C ASP A 34 17.60 -8.51 10.90
N GLU A 35 17.65 -7.20 10.63
CA GLU A 35 18.18 -6.59 9.40
C GLU A 35 17.51 -7.16 8.13
N ALA A 36 16.24 -7.60 8.25
CA ALA A 36 15.51 -8.21 7.14
C ALA A 36 15.19 -7.17 6.06
N TYR A 37 15.01 -5.91 6.44
CA TYR A 37 14.85 -4.79 5.52
C TYR A 37 16.12 -4.57 4.69
N GLU A 38 17.28 -4.52 5.33
CA GLU A 38 18.58 -4.31 4.70
C GLU A 38 18.94 -5.46 3.75
N ALA A 39 18.52 -6.68 4.09
CA ALA A 39 18.62 -7.84 3.20
C ALA A 39 17.65 -7.79 2.01
N LEU A 40 16.52 -7.09 2.16
CA LEU A 40 15.52 -6.88 1.11
C LEU A 40 15.96 -5.80 0.11
N VAL A 41 16.54 -4.69 0.58
CA VAL A 41 16.90 -3.52 -0.25
C VAL A 41 17.62 -3.86 -1.56
N PRO A 42 18.68 -4.70 -1.58
CA PRO A 42 19.40 -5.04 -2.83
C PRO A 42 18.57 -5.81 -3.86
N ARG A 43 17.39 -6.29 -3.48
CA ARG A 43 16.48 -7.10 -4.30
C ARG A 43 15.26 -6.30 -4.77
N LEU A 44 15.09 -5.06 -4.31
CA LEU A 44 13.96 -4.22 -4.68
C LEU A 44 14.11 -3.82 -6.15
N ASP A 45 13.13 -4.23 -6.95
CA ASP A 45 12.93 -3.81 -8.33
C ASP A 45 11.43 -3.88 -8.67
N TYR A 46 11.05 -3.41 -9.86
CA TYR A 46 9.66 -3.41 -10.29
C TYR A 46 9.07 -4.80 -10.55
N GLU A 47 9.88 -5.86 -10.57
CA GLU A 47 9.43 -7.25 -10.75
C GLU A 47 9.17 -7.95 -9.40
N LEU A 48 9.77 -7.49 -8.30
CA LEU A 48 9.55 -8.05 -6.96
C LEU A 48 8.20 -7.61 -6.40
N THR A 49 7.20 -8.47 -6.52
CA THR A 49 5.83 -8.18 -6.04
C THR A 49 5.45 -8.89 -4.74
N SER A 50 6.24 -9.87 -4.27
CA SER A 50 6.06 -10.48 -2.95
C SER A 50 7.37 -10.99 -2.34
N ILE A 51 7.35 -11.18 -1.02
CA ILE A 51 8.41 -11.81 -0.25
C ILE A 51 7.85 -12.84 0.73
N PRO A 52 8.63 -13.88 1.08
CA PRO A 52 8.24 -14.80 2.15
C PRO A 52 8.28 -14.11 3.51
N VAL A 53 7.25 -14.34 4.33
CA VAL A 53 7.16 -13.88 5.73
C VAL A 53 6.63 -15.03 6.58
N GLY A 54 7.52 -15.65 7.38
CA GLY A 54 7.18 -16.82 8.17
C GLY A 54 6.56 -17.96 7.32
N PRO A 55 5.37 -18.47 7.66
CA PRO A 55 4.69 -19.52 6.88
C PRO A 55 3.95 -19.00 5.64
N GLY A 56 3.90 -17.68 5.40
CA GLY A 56 3.16 -17.06 4.31
C GLY A 56 4.01 -16.11 3.47
N SER A 57 3.35 -15.15 2.83
CA SER A 57 3.97 -14.11 2.02
C SER A 57 3.34 -12.75 2.29
N ALA A 58 4.13 -11.71 2.07
CA ALA A 58 3.66 -10.33 1.99
C ALA A 58 3.79 -9.84 0.55
N ALA A 59 2.81 -9.09 0.05
CA ALA A 59 3.02 -8.28 -1.14
C ALA A 59 3.93 -7.11 -0.83
N VAL A 60 4.70 -6.71 -1.83
CA VAL A 60 5.57 -5.54 -1.76
C VAL A 60 4.87 -4.36 -2.44
N VAL A 61 4.68 -3.28 -1.69
CA VAL A 61 4.20 -1.98 -2.16
C VAL A 61 5.41 -1.05 -2.19
N LEU A 62 6.00 -0.85 -3.37
CA LEU A 62 7.11 0.09 -3.53
C LEU A 62 6.60 1.52 -3.64
N THR A 63 7.53 2.47 -3.65
CA THR A 63 7.29 3.84 -4.10
C THR A 63 7.94 4.04 -5.46
N ASP A 64 7.32 4.84 -6.31
CA ASP A 64 7.96 5.32 -7.53
C ASP A 64 8.67 6.66 -7.23
N PRO A 65 10.01 6.72 -7.25
CA PRO A 65 10.75 7.93 -6.90
C PRO A 65 10.56 9.06 -7.93
N GLU A 66 10.08 8.76 -9.14
CA GLU A 66 9.76 9.78 -10.14
C GLU A 66 8.38 10.42 -9.90
N ILE A 67 7.54 9.83 -9.05
CA ILE A 67 6.32 10.45 -8.52
C ILE A 67 6.70 11.24 -7.26
N GLY A 68 7.36 10.60 -6.32
CA GLY A 68 7.88 11.21 -5.11
C GLY A 68 8.55 10.15 -4.26
N ASP A 69 9.73 10.46 -3.74
CA ASP A 69 10.38 9.62 -2.74
C ASP A 69 9.73 9.81 -1.37
N GLU A 70 9.20 10.99 -1.05
CA GLU A 70 8.49 11.25 0.19
C GLU A 70 7.02 11.65 -0.06
N GLY A 71 6.08 11.08 0.72
CA GLY A 71 4.67 11.46 0.62
C GLY A 71 3.67 10.43 1.16
N TRP A 72 2.39 10.68 0.91
CA TRP A 72 1.31 9.77 1.29
C TRP A 72 1.07 8.68 0.25
N LEU A 73 0.93 7.45 0.76
CA LEU A 73 0.29 6.33 0.08
C LEU A 73 -1.15 6.24 0.59
N GLU A 74 -2.09 6.55 -0.30
CA GLU A 74 -3.50 6.68 0.02
C GLU A 74 -4.23 5.34 -0.20
N VAL A 75 -4.99 4.88 0.78
CA VAL A 75 -5.61 3.56 0.78
C VAL A 75 -7.12 3.67 0.61
N PHE A 76 -7.66 2.93 -0.35
CA PHE A 76 -9.07 2.91 -0.71
C PHE A 76 -9.64 1.50 -0.70
N ARG A 77 -10.90 1.39 -0.29
CA ARG A 77 -11.71 0.18 -0.43
C ARG A 77 -12.77 0.37 -1.51
N GLY A 78 -12.84 -0.58 -2.43
CA GLY A 78 -13.92 -0.72 -3.40
C GLY A 78 -15.13 -1.41 -2.78
N ASP A 79 -16.33 -1.07 -3.26
CA ASP A 79 -17.58 -1.74 -2.88
C ASP A 79 -17.66 -3.22 -3.31
N ASP A 80 -16.78 -3.65 -4.21
CA ASP A 80 -16.54 -5.04 -4.61
C ASP A 80 -15.59 -5.80 -3.67
N GLY A 81 -15.05 -5.13 -2.64
CA GLY A 81 -14.09 -5.69 -1.70
C GLY A 81 -12.63 -5.57 -2.14
N SER A 82 -12.34 -4.94 -3.29
CA SER A 82 -10.98 -4.64 -3.71
C SER A 82 -10.34 -3.58 -2.81
N VAL A 83 -9.01 -3.58 -2.73
CA VAL A 83 -8.23 -2.55 -2.03
C VAL A 83 -7.27 -1.91 -3.02
N ALA A 84 -7.19 -0.59 -3.05
CA ALA A 84 -6.22 0.16 -3.85
C ALA A 84 -5.31 0.97 -2.93
N VAL A 85 -4.01 0.91 -3.18
CA VAL A 85 -3.03 1.87 -2.65
C VAL A 85 -2.61 2.76 -3.80
N VAL A 86 -2.64 4.08 -3.60
CA VAL A 86 -2.35 5.06 -4.64
C VAL A 86 -1.28 6.03 -4.15
N GLN A 87 -0.24 6.19 -4.95
CA GLN A 87 0.76 7.25 -4.81
C GLN A 87 0.49 8.31 -5.85
N VAL A 88 0.51 9.59 -5.48
CA VAL A 88 0.18 10.71 -6.38
C VAL A 88 1.18 11.84 -6.21
N ALA A 89 1.56 12.47 -7.32
CA ALA A 89 2.18 13.78 -7.36
C ALA A 89 1.39 14.67 -8.33
N ALA A 90 0.73 15.70 -7.79
CA ALA A 90 -0.06 16.64 -8.58
C ALA A 90 -0.46 17.88 -7.76
N GLY A 91 -0.61 19.02 -8.44
CA GLY A 91 -1.22 20.21 -7.83
C GLY A 91 -2.72 20.05 -7.51
N ASP A 92 -3.46 19.30 -8.33
CA ASP A 92 -4.82 18.85 -8.01
C ASP A 92 -4.75 17.42 -7.44
N TYR A 93 -4.42 17.33 -6.15
CA TYR A 93 -4.20 16.06 -5.46
C TYR A 93 -5.44 15.16 -5.50
N ARG A 94 -6.60 15.69 -5.07
CA ARG A 94 -7.86 14.94 -5.06
C ARG A 94 -8.27 14.51 -6.47
N GLY A 95 -8.26 15.43 -7.44
CA GLY A 95 -8.66 15.11 -8.81
C GLY A 95 -7.79 14.03 -9.43
N THR A 96 -6.50 14.03 -9.09
CA THR A 96 -5.53 13.03 -9.56
C THR A 96 -5.75 11.66 -8.93
N ILE A 97 -6.00 11.60 -7.62
CA ILE A 97 -6.41 10.35 -6.94
C ILE A 97 -7.68 9.78 -7.59
N GLU A 98 -8.69 10.61 -7.79
CA GLU A 98 -9.93 10.15 -8.39
C GLU A 98 -9.74 9.66 -9.83
N ALA A 99 -8.82 10.27 -10.59
CA ALA A 99 -8.45 9.79 -11.91
C ALA A 99 -7.70 8.45 -11.86
N ALA A 100 -6.75 8.30 -10.93
CA ALA A 100 -6.01 7.05 -10.70
C ALA A 100 -6.93 5.87 -10.37
N LEU A 101 -7.95 6.10 -9.54
CA LEU A 101 -8.94 5.09 -9.15
C LEU A 101 -9.89 4.70 -10.29
N ARG A 102 -10.12 5.59 -11.25
CA ARG A 102 -10.93 5.33 -12.47
C ARG A 102 -10.09 4.81 -13.64
N PHE A 103 -8.76 4.91 -13.54
CA PHE A 103 -7.86 4.51 -14.61
C PHE A 103 -8.04 3.00 -14.89
N PRO A 104 -8.13 2.57 -16.16
CA PRO A 104 -8.29 1.15 -16.48
C PRO A 104 -7.18 0.32 -15.84
N SER A 105 -7.51 -0.88 -15.37
CA SER A 105 -6.50 -1.88 -14.95
C SER A 105 -5.96 -2.72 -16.12
N THR A 106 -6.35 -2.36 -17.36
CA THR A 106 -5.88 -3.06 -18.55
C THR A 106 -4.45 -2.63 -18.84
N GLY A 107 -3.51 -3.55 -18.63
CA GLY A 107 -2.07 -3.28 -18.79
C GLY A 107 -1.31 -3.17 -17.47
N ASP A 108 -2.00 -3.27 -16.33
CA ASP A 108 -1.34 -3.41 -15.03
C ASP A 108 -0.45 -4.65 -15.06
N GLN A 109 0.74 -4.54 -14.49
CA GLN A 109 1.65 -5.65 -14.29
C GLN A 109 1.02 -6.62 -13.27
N PRO A 110 0.83 -7.90 -13.61
CA PRO A 110 0.36 -8.87 -12.65
C PRO A 110 1.43 -9.07 -11.55
N GLY A 111 1.01 -8.99 -10.31
CA GLY A 111 1.81 -9.35 -9.15
C GLY A 111 1.39 -10.69 -8.55
N ASP A 112 2.09 -11.06 -7.49
CA ASP A 112 1.80 -12.27 -6.72
C ASP A 112 0.49 -12.15 -5.93
N ALA A 113 -0.05 -13.31 -5.55
CA ALA A 113 -1.23 -13.40 -4.72
C ALA A 113 -0.88 -13.27 -3.23
N VAL A 114 -1.74 -12.58 -2.47
CA VAL A 114 -1.61 -12.36 -1.02
C VAL A 114 -2.75 -13.11 -0.32
N PRO A 115 -2.43 -14.19 0.41
CA PRO A 115 -3.40 -14.84 1.30
C PRO A 115 -3.66 -13.95 2.53
N VAL A 116 -4.95 -13.71 2.82
CA VAL A 116 -5.42 -12.98 4.01
C VAL A 116 -6.50 -13.84 4.68
N ALA A 117 -6.07 -14.93 5.30
CA ALA A 117 -6.94 -15.92 5.93
C ALA A 117 -7.63 -15.38 7.19
N SER A 118 -7.01 -14.45 7.91
CA SER A 118 -7.59 -13.83 9.12
C SER A 118 -8.71 -12.83 8.80
N GLY A 119 -8.80 -12.38 7.55
CA GLY A 119 -9.65 -11.25 7.16
C GLY A 119 -9.12 -9.90 7.63
N ARG A 120 -7.82 -9.82 7.95
CA ARG A 120 -7.15 -8.58 8.34
C ARG A 120 -5.90 -8.35 7.51
N LEU A 121 -5.95 -7.33 6.66
CA LEU A 121 -4.84 -6.94 5.80
C LEU A 121 -4.12 -5.75 6.44
N ALA A 122 -2.88 -5.98 6.86
CA ALA A 122 -2.01 -4.97 7.44
C ALA A 122 -1.09 -4.38 6.37
N PHE A 123 -0.84 -3.07 6.45
CA PHE A 123 0.25 -2.39 5.74
C PHE A 123 1.30 -1.98 6.77
N ILE A 124 2.56 -2.34 6.59
CA ILE A 124 3.66 -1.94 7.48
C ILE A 124 4.84 -1.44 6.65
N SER A 125 5.61 -0.46 7.15
CA SER A 125 6.92 -0.17 6.54
C SER A 125 7.78 -1.43 6.65
N ALA A 126 8.46 -1.81 5.58
CA ALA A 126 9.37 -2.95 5.60
C ALA A 126 10.54 -2.71 6.57
N ALA A 127 10.90 -1.46 6.84
CA ALA A 127 11.97 -1.10 7.77
C ALA A 127 11.62 -1.34 9.24
N LEU A 128 10.34 -1.54 9.59
CA LEU A 128 9.89 -1.80 10.96
C LEU A 128 9.72 -3.30 11.21
N ASP A 129 9.72 -3.71 12.48
CA ASP A 129 9.22 -5.04 12.84
C ASP A 129 7.69 -5.08 12.68
N GLY A 130 7.11 -6.25 12.42
CA GLY A 130 5.65 -6.35 12.38
C GLY A 130 5.01 -6.25 13.76
N THR A 131 5.73 -6.60 14.83
CA THR A 131 5.29 -6.46 16.23
C THR A 131 6.49 -6.21 17.16
N GLY A 132 6.24 -5.70 18.37
CA GLY A 132 7.26 -5.52 19.40
C GLY A 132 7.51 -4.04 19.71
N GLU A 133 8.65 -3.76 20.36
CA GLU A 133 9.08 -2.40 20.71
C GLU A 133 9.40 -1.57 19.45
N ASP A 134 10.00 -2.20 18.45
CA ASP A 134 10.28 -1.63 17.12
C ASP A 134 9.16 -1.94 16.09
N GLY A 135 7.98 -2.29 16.60
CA GLY A 135 6.84 -2.73 15.80
C GLY A 135 6.13 -1.57 15.09
N ALA A 136 5.64 -1.82 13.88
CA ALA A 136 4.81 -0.89 13.15
C ALA A 136 3.54 -0.51 13.94
N LEU A 137 3.23 0.79 13.99
CA LEU A 137 1.99 1.30 14.56
C LEU A 137 0.83 1.06 13.59
N LEU A 138 -0.06 0.12 13.93
CA LEU A 138 -1.26 -0.16 13.15
C LEU A 138 -2.49 0.55 13.72
N LEU A 139 -3.22 1.25 12.85
CA LEU A 139 -4.45 1.96 13.17
C LEU A 139 -5.65 1.27 12.52
N PRO A 140 -6.82 1.22 13.19
CA PRO A 140 -8.05 0.80 12.53
C PRO A 140 -8.34 1.68 11.31
N GLU A 141 -8.96 1.10 10.28
CA GLU A 141 -9.43 1.86 9.13
C GLU A 141 -10.35 3.03 9.54
N GLN A 142 -10.18 4.17 8.87
CA GLN A 142 -10.93 5.40 9.12
C GLN A 142 -11.60 5.85 7.82
N PRO A 143 -12.82 5.35 7.52
CA PRO A 143 -13.55 5.76 6.33
C PRO A 143 -13.78 7.27 6.29
N GLY A 144 -13.39 7.90 5.18
CA GLY A 144 -13.42 9.35 5.04
C GLY A 144 -13.58 9.83 3.60
N PRO A 145 -13.68 11.15 3.40
CA PRO A 145 -13.60 11.74 2.07
C PRO A 145 -12.19 11.55 1.50
N THR A 146 -12.06 11.46 0.18
CA THR A 146 -10.76 11.50 -0.50
C THR A 146 -9.98 12.75 -0.06
N PRO A 147 -8.71 12.61 0.37
CA PRO A 147 -7.90 13.75 0.80
C PRO A 147 -7.79 14.83 -0.27
N ALA A 148 -7.64 16.08 0.18
CA ALA A 148 -7.49 17.23 -0.70
C ALA A 148 -6.03 17.69 -0.88
N SER A 149 -5.14 17.25 0.00
CA SER A 149 -3.72 17.60 0.01
C SER A 149 -2.86 16.42 0.47
N ASP A 150 -1.61 16.46 0.06
CA ASP A 150 -0.50 15.59 0.45
C ASP A 150 0.32 16.14 1.62
N ASP A 151 -0.07 17.27 2.19
CA ASP A 151 0.61 17.83 3.36
C ASP A 151 0.63 16.83 4.53
N LEU A 152 1.80 16.67 5.15
CA LEU A 152 1.96 16.04 6.45
C LEU A 152 1.79 17.12 7.51
N ASP A 153 0.88 16.91 8.46
CA ASP A 153 0.72 17.81 9.60
C ASP A 153 2.00 17.79 10.45
N ASP A 154 2.60 18.96 10.71
CA ASP A 154 3.88 19.11 11.45
C ASP A 154 3.87 18.45 12.85
N ASP A 155 2.69 18.22 13.43
CA ASP A 155 2.52 17.63 14.76
C ASP A 155 2.47 16.08 14.76
N VAL A 156 2.50 15.45 13.58
CA VAL A 156 2.41 13.98 13.44
C VAL A 156 3.81 13.37 13.46
N LEU A 157 4.18 12.78 14.61
CA LEU A 157 5.48 12.11 14.79
C LEU A 157 5.55 10.72 14.15
N ASP A 158 4.45 9.98 14.15
CA ASP A 158 4.30 8.68 13.50
C ASP A 158 2.83 8.55 13.04
N PRO A 159 2.54 8.66 11.73
CA PRO A 159 1.18 8.60 11.24
C PRO A 159 0.56 7.21 11.34
N GLY A 160 1.36 6.17 11.60
CA GLY A 160 0.94 4.77 11.58
C GLY A 160 0.45 4.32 10.20
N SER A 161 -0.01 3.08 10.15
CA SER A 161 -0.51 2.45 8.93
C SER A 161 -1.85 1.75 9.16
N PRO A 162 -2.73 1.67 8.15
CA PRO A 162 -4.03 1.08 8.31
C PRO A 162 -3.98 -0.45 8.44
N LEU A 163 -4.76 -0.98 9.38
CA LEU A 163 -5.18 -2.38 9.47
C LEU A 163 -6.61 -2.49 8.96
N LEU A 164 -6.77 -3.09 7.78
CA LEU A 164 -8.05 -3.19 7.10
C LEU A 164 -8.78 -4.48 7.50
N VAL A 165 -10.10 -4.37 7.69
CA VAL A 165 -10.99 -5.54 7.81
C VAL A 165 -11.49 -5.93 6.43
N VAL A 166 -11.00 -7.05 5.89
CA VAL A 166 -11.33 -7.55 4.55
C VAL A 166 -11.99 -8.92 4.62
N PRO A 167 -12.77 -9.34 3.62
CA PRO A 167 -13.22 -10.72 3.53
C PRO A 167 -12.03 -11.69 3.53
N PRO A 168 -12.03 -12.75 4.34
CA PRO A 168 -11.00 -13.78 4.28
C PRO A 168 -10.87 -14.37 2.88
N GLY A 169 -9.64 -14.59 2.42
CA GLY A 169 -9.40 -15.17 1.10
C GLY A 169 -8.03 -14.80 0.52
N THR A 170 -7.96 -14.78 -0.80
CA THR A 170 -6.74 -14.45 -1.54
C THR A 170 -6.98 -13.25 -2.43
N PHE A 171 -6.06 -12.29 -2.37
CA PHE A 171 -6.06 -11.11 -3.22
C PHE A 171 -4.96 -11.23 -4.27
N GLY A 172 -5.30 -11.07 -5.54
CA GLY A 172 -4.32 -10.89 -6.60
C GLY A 172 -3.87 -9.44 -6.65
N LEU A 173 -2.56 -9.21 -6.66
CA LEU A 173 -1.99 -7.89 -6.86
C LEU A 173 -1.91 -7.57 -8.36
N SER A 174 -2.25 -6.34 -8.72
CA SER A 174 -1.96 -5.73 -10.02
C SER A 174 -1.30 -4.38 -9.78
N VAL A 175 -0.16 -4.13 -10.41
CA VAL A 175 0.63 -2.92 -10.22
C VAL A 175 0.64 -2.10 -11.48
N LEU A 176 0.24 -0.84 -11.36
CA LEU A 176 0.42 0.17 -12.39
C LEU A 176 1.46 1.16 -11.90
N TRP A 177 2.67 1.03 -12.45
CA TRP A 177 3.76 1.97 -12.21
C TRP A 177 3.48 3.32 -12.87
N ARG A 178 4.35 4.32 -12.63
CA ARG A 178 4.20 5.71 -13.06
C ARG A 178 3.41 5.89 -14.35
N THR A 179 2.23 6.48 -14.17
CA THR A 179 1.31 6.82 -15.24
C THR A 179 1.06 8.32 -15.21
N GLU A 180 1.48 9.01 -16.27
CA GLU A 180 1.22 10.43 -16.48
C GLU A 180 -0.22 10.62 -16.97
N LEU A 181 -0.95 11.56 -16.36
CA LEU A 181 -2.32 11.91 -16.74
C LEU A 181 -2.37 13.20 -17.58
N TYR A 182 -1.72 14.25 -17.09
CA TYR A 182 -1.59 15.58 -17.72
C TYR A 182 -0.32 16.26 -17.17
N GLU A 183 0.04 17.45 -17.69
CA GLU A 183 1.40 18.04 -17.65
C GLU A 183 2.18 17.84 -16.34
N ASP A 184 1.55 17.97 -15.16
CA ASP A 184 2.22 17.84 -13.85
C ASP A 184 1.53 16.84 -12.90
N ALA A 185 0.77 15.87 -13.43
CA ALA A 185 0.04 14.88 -12.63
C ALA A 185 0.44 13.45 -13.01
N ALA A 186 1.03 12.75 -12.04
CA ALA A 186 1.39 11.34 -12.17
C ALA A 186 0.89 10.54 -10.96
N PHE A 187 0.66 9.25 -11.19
CA PHE A 187 0.30 8.32 -10.12
C PHE A 187 0.90 6.94 -10.34
N ALA A 188 0.99 6.17 -9.26
CA ALA A 188 1.20 4.74 -9.25
C ALA A 188 0.10 4.08 -8.41
N ARG A 189 -0.23 2.83 -8.72
CA ARG A 189 -1.34 2.12 -8.08
C ARG A 189 -1.00 0.65 -7.85
N TRP A 190 -1.28 0.18 -6.63
CA TRP A 190 -1.28 -1.23 -6.26
C TRP A 190 -2.72 -1.63 -5.99
N LEU A 191 -3.27 -2.48 -6.85
CA LEU A 191 -4.66 -2.94 -6.79
C LEU A 191 -4.71 -4.40 -6.33
N PHE A 192 -5.31 -4.62 -5.16
CA PHE A 192 -5.58 -5.92 -4.57
C PHE A 192 -7.02 -6.32 -4.90
N SER A 193 -7.19 -7.26 -5.81
CA SER A 193 -8.51 -7.76 -6.23
C SER A 193 -8.75 -9.17 -5.71
N ARG A 194 -9.96 -9.47 -5.24
CA ARG A 194 -10.33 -10.81 -4.81
C ARG A 194 -10.20 -11.83 -5.94
N GLN A 195 -9.74 -13.04 -5.63
CA GLN A 195 -9.60 -14.15 -6.60
C GLN A 195 -10.63 -15.27 -6.45
N ASP A 196 -11.59 -15.14 -5.52
CA ASP A 196 -12.62 -16.14 -5.24
C ASP A 196 -13.93 -15.96 -6.01
#